data_AF-A0A1B6HIJ5-F1
#
_entry.id   AF-A0A1B6HIJ5-F1
#
_cell.length_a   1.000
_cell.length_b   1.000
_cell.length_c   1.000
_cell.angle_alpha   90.00
_cell.angle_beta   90.00
_cell.angle_gamma   90.00
#
_symmetry.space_group_name_H-M   'P 1'
#
loop_
_entity.id
_entity.type
_entity.pdbx_description
1 polymer ?
#
loop_
_entity_poly.entity_id
_entity_poly.type
_entity_poly.pdbx_seq_one_letter_code
_entity_poly.pdbx_strand_id
1 'polypeptide(L)'
;MRRVDAKFVPKLLNFHQKQHCMNIANEMLESVRDDPNLLQRVITGDESWVYGYDVETKAQSSQWKLPHEPRPKKERHVRSNVKIFLTVFFNSRGVVHHEFLPQGRMVNKE
;
A
#
# COMPACT_ATOMS: atom_id res chain seq x y z
N MET A 1 -2.75 10.50 -30.66
CA MET A 1 -3.37 11.09 -29.45
C MET A 1 -2.77 10.39 -28.22
N ARG A 2 -2.07 11.09 -27.34
CA ARG A 2 -1.41 10.48 -26.16
C ARG A 2 -2.29 10.73 -24.93
N ARG A 3 -2.86 9.67 -24.36
CA ARG A 3 -3.58 9.76 -23.09
C ARG A 3 -2.55 9.84 -21.97
N VAL A 4 -2.52 10.95 -21.24
CA VAL A 4 -1.70 11.10 -20.03
C VAL A 4 -2.67 11.06 -18.85
N ASP A 5 -2.60 9.98 -18.08
CA ASP A 5 -3.38 9.81 -16.86
C ASP A 5 -2.59 10.37 -15.67
N ALA A 6 -3.26 11.08 -14.76
CA ALA A 6 -2.65 11.57 -13.53
C ALA A 6 -2.21 10.39 -12.63
N LYS A 7 -1.03 10.50 -12.02
CA LYS A 7 -0.53 9.50 -11.07
C LYS A 7 -1.19 9.71 -9.71
N PHE A 8 -1.72 8.65 -9.11
CA PHE A 8 -2.11 8.64 -7.70
C PHE A 8 -0.83 8.61 -6.85
N VAL A 9 -0.63 9.64 -6.05
CA VAL A 9 0.44 9.73 -5.05
C VAL A 9 -0.20 9.88 -3.67
N PRO A 10 0.25 9.12 -2.65
CA PRO A 10 -0.34 9.18 -1.30
C PRO A 10 -0.32 10.58 -0.69
N LYS A 11 0.73 11.37 -0.98
CA LYS A 11 0.88 12.74 -0.51
C LYS A 11 1.83 13.51 -1.44
N LEU A 12 1.56 14.79 -1.64
CA LEU A 12 2.53 15.71 -2.23
C LEU A 12 3.54 16.11 -1.16
N LEU A 13 4.78 15.66 -1.31
CA LEU A 13 5.85 15.98 -0.39
C LEU A 13 6.40 17.38 -0.66
N ASN A 14 6.62 18.15 0.41
CA ASN A 14 7.33 19.42 0.33
C ASN A 14 8.85 19.19 0.17
N PHE A 15 9.60 20.27 -0.07
CA PHE A 15 11.05 20.20 -0.29
C PHE A 15 11.78 19.54 0.89
N HIS A 16 11.49 19.95 2.13
CA HIS A 16 12.13 19.41 3.32
C HIS A 16 11.84 17.92 3.53
N GLN A 17 10.61 17.47 3.30
CA GLN A 17 10.24 16.05 3.37
C GLN A 17 11.02 15.22 2.37
N LYS A 18 11.17 15.71 1.13
CA LYS A 18 11.97 15.04 0.10
C LYS A 18 13.44 14.96 0.51
N GLN A 19 14.01 16.07 0.99
CA GLN A 19 15.40 16.10 1.44
C GLN A 19 15.63 15.14 2.61
N HIS A 20 14.71 15.11 3.58
CA HIS A 20 14.79 14.18 4.71
C HIS A 20 14.72 12.72 4.26
N CYS A 21 13.81 12.37 3.35
CA CYS A 21 13.75 11.02 2.76
C CYS A 21 15.06 10.65 2.05
N MET A 22 15.67 11.59 1.32
CA MET A 22 16.95 11.35 0.64
C MET A 22 18.09 11.10 1.63
N ASN A 23 18.16 11.88 2.72
CA ASN A 23 19.19 11.72 3.74
C ASN A 23 19.08 10.36 4.43
N ILE A 24 17.88 9.99 4.90
CA ILE A 24 17.62 8.68 5.52
C ILE A 24 17.96 7.53 4.54
N ALA A 25 17.57 7.67 3.27
CA ALA A 25 17.87 6.65 2.27
C ALA A 25 19.38 6.46 2.05
N ASN A 26 20.16 7.55 2.01
CA ASN A 26 21.62 7.47 1.89
C ASN A 26 22.26 6.80 3.11
N GLU A 27 21.86 7.17 4.33
CA GLU A 27 22.35 6.56 5.57
C GLU A 27 22.03 5.05 5.63
N MET A 28 20.81 4.67 5.23
CA MET A 28 20.42 3.26 5.15
C MET A 28 21.23 2.50 4.09
N LEU A 29 21.53 3.12 2.95
CA LEU A 29 22.36 2.51 1.91
C LEU A 29 23.79 2.26 2.38
N GLU A 30 24.38 3.20 3.11
CA GLU A 30 25.72 3.03 3.72
C GLU A 30 25.69 1.90 4.75
N SER A 31 24.68 1.86 5.62
CA SER A 31 24.51 0.80 6.62
C SER A 31 24.42 -0.60 6.01
N VAL A 32 23.75 -0.75 4.85
CA VAL A 32 23.66 -2.02 4.12
C VAL A 32 24.97 -2.39 3.42
N ARG A 33 25.78 -1.39 3.00
CA ARG A 33 27.10 -1.64 2.41
C ARG A 33 28.09 -2.14 3.46
N ASP A 34 28.06 -1.54 4.65
CA ASP A 34 28.93 -1.91 5.75
C ASP A 34 28.57 -3.28 6.33
N ASP A 35 27.27 -3.61 6.36
CA ASP A 35 26.79 -4.91 6.80
C ASP A 35 25.80 -5.53 5.80
N PRO A 36 26.28 -6.41 4.90
CA PRO A 36 25.45 -7.09 3.90
C PRO A 36 24.31 -7.95 4.49
N ASN A 37 24.40 -8.33 5.77
CA ASN A 37 23.39 -9.14 6.45
C ASN A 37 22.39 -8.30 7.25
N LEU A 38 22.49 -6.97 7.24
CA LEU A 38 21.58 -6.06 7.94
C LEU A 38 20.11 -6.36 7.64
N LEU A 39 19.75 -6.47 6.36
CA LEU A 39 18.37 -6.71 5.94
C LEU A 39 17.82 -8.07 6.41
N GLN A 40 18.67 -9.05 6.68
CA GLN A 40 18.23 -10.35 7.20
C GLN A 40 17.81 -10.30 8.68
N ARG A 41 18.24 -9.27 9.40
CA ARG A 41 17.92 -9.06 10.83
C ARG A 41 16.78 -8.08 11.05
N VAL A 42 16.32 -7.39 10.01
CA VAL A 42 15.19 -6.46 10.11
C VAL A 42 13.89 -7.25 10.27
N ILE A 43 13.17 -6.96 11.34
CA ILE A 43 11.74 -7.24 11.47
C ILE A 43 11.02 -5.92 11.26
N THR A 44 10.06 -5.91 10.34
CA THR A 44 9.19 -4.75 10.11
C THR A 44 7.74 -5.20 10.25
N GLY A 45 6.84 -4.24 10.46
CA GLY A 45 5.41 -4.52 10.52
C GLY A 45 4.60 -3.31 10.13
N ASP A 46 3.36 -3.56 9.74
CA ASP A 46 2.40 -2.53 9.40
C ASP A 46 0.97 -3.04 9.68
N GLU A 47 0.03 -2.11 9.62
CA GLU A 47 -1.38 -2.35 9.90
C GLU A 47 -2.23 -2.06 8.67
N SER A 48 -3.18 -2.94 8.34
CA SER A 48 -4.03 -2.78 7.17
C SER A 48 -5.46 -3.26 7.41
N TRP A 49 -6.39 -2.63 6.69
CA TRP A 49 -7.78 -3.10 6.63
C TRP A 49 -7.92 -4.21 5.60
N VAL A 50 -8.40 -5.38 6.03
CA VAL A 50 -8.79 -6.48 5.15
C VAL A 50 -10.31 -6.45 4.99
N TYR A 51 -10.78 -6.32 3.76
CA TYR A 51 -12.21 -6.24 3.43
C TYR A 51 -12.75 -7.63 3.03
N GLY A 52 -14.02 -7.90 3.35
CA GLY A 52 -14.66 -9.18 2.99
C GLY A 52 -14.79 -9.45 1.49
N TYR A 53 -14.66 -8.43 0.66
CA TYR A 53 -14.47 -8.54 -0.79
C TYR A 53 -13.72 -7.31 -1.32
N ASP A 54 -12.96 -7.50 -2.40
CA ASP A 54 -12.31 -6.42 -3.12
C ASP A 54 -13.28 -5.73 -4.08
N VAL A 55 -13.21 -4.40 -4.13
CA VAL A 55 -13.87 -3.64 -5.19
C VAL A 55 -12.93 -3.62 -6.38
N GLU A 56 -13.41 -4.07 -7.53
CA GLU A 56 -12.63 -4.04 -8.76
C GLU A 56 -12.14 -2.62 -9.08
N THR A 57 -10.83 -2.48 -9.26
CA THR A 57 -10.19 -1.20 -9.52
C THR A 57 -10.56 -0.66 -10.90
N LYS A 58 -10.40 0.66 -11.12
CA LYS A 58 -10.60 1.28 -12.44
C LYS A 58 -9.75 0.63 -13.53
N ALA A 59 -8.55 0.16 -13.17
CA ALA A 59 -7.65 -0.53 -14.09
C ALA A 59 -8.19 -1.92 -14.45
N GLN A 60 -8.61 -2.70 -13.46
CA GLN A 60 -9.23 -4.01 -13.67
C GLN A 60 -10.54 -3.90 -14.48
N SER A 61 -11.32 -2.84 -14.29
CA SER A 61 -12.55 -2.60 -15.04
C SER A 61 -12.35 -1.99 -16.42
N SER A 62 -11.11 -1.88 -16.90
CA SER A 62 -10.83 -1.29 -18.22
C SER A 62 -11.17 -2.29 -19.33
N GLN A 63 -11.99 -1.85 -20.28
CA GLN A 63 -12.42 -2.66 -21.42
C GLN A 63 -11.90 -2.05 -22.73
N TRP A 64 -11.52 -2.90 -23.68
CA TRP A 64 -11.24 -2.49 -25.05
C TRP A 64 -12.56 -2.15 -25.75
N LYS A 65 -12.59 -1.04 -26.49
CA LYS A 65 -13.76 -0.60 -27.23
C LYS A 65 -13.37 0.00 -28.57
N LEU A 66 -14.31 -0.01 -29.52
CA LEU A 66 -14.18 0.70 -30.78
C LEU A 66 -14.38 2.22 -30.57
N PRO A 67 -13.86 3.06 -31.50
CA PRO A 67 -13.93 4.52 -31.35
C PRO A 67 -15.36 5.07 -31.22
N HIS A 68 -16.32 4.46 -31.93
CA HIS A 68 -17.71 4.90 -31.99
C HIS A 68 -18.60 4.30 -30.89
N GLU A 69 -18.09 3.38 -30.08
CA GLU A 69 -18.87 2.74 -29.02
C GLU A 69 -19.03 3.67 -27.80
N PRO A 70 -20.20 3.63 -27.14
CA PRO A 70 -20.42 4.37 -25.91
C PRO A 70 -19.45 3.94 -24.82
N ARG A 71 -19.22 4.82 -23.82
CA ARG A 71 -18.37 4.45 -22.67
C ARG A 71 -19.08 3.37 -21.85
N PRO A 72 -18.41 2.23 -21.55
CA PRO A 72 -18.96 1.24 -20.63
C PRO A 72 -19.33 1.90 -19.31
N LYS A 73 -20.55 1.64 -18.85
CA LYS A 73 -21.00 2.03 -17.52
C LYS A 73 -20.83 0.83 -16.61
N LYS A 74 -20.21 1.06 -15.46
CA LYS A 74 -20.11 0.05 -14.41
C LYS A 74 -20.74 0.61 -13.15
N GLU A 75 -21.54 -0.21 -12.48
CA GLU A 75 -22.08 0.14 -11.18
C GLU A 75 -20.95 0.28 -10.17
N ARG A 76 -21.00 1.34 -9.36
CA ARG A 76 -19.98 1.59 -8.35
C ARG A 76 -20.25 0.66 -7.17
N HIS A 77 -19.51 -0.44 -7.08
CA HIS A 77 -19.51 -1.25 -5.87
C HIS A 77 -18.87 -0.48 -4.71
N VAL A 78 -19.59 -0.41 -3.59
CA VAL A 78 -19.05 0.13 -2.33
C VAL A 78 -18.14 -0.94 -1.72
N ARG A 79 -17.09 -0.52 -1.01
CA ARG A 79 -16.26 -1.45 -0.24
C ARG A 79 -17.12 -2.22 0.76
N SER A 80 -16.74 -3.45 1.06
CA SER A 80 -17.44 -4.26 2.05
C SER A 80 -17.57 -3.51 3.38
N ASN A 81 -18.76 -3.57 3.99
CA ASN A 81 -18.98 -3.11 5.36
C ASN A 81 -18.34 -4.06 6.39
N VAL A 82 -18.01 -5.28 5.95
CA VAL A 82 -17.21 -6.23 6.72
C VAL A 82 -15.74 -5.92 6.45
N LYS A 83 -15.06 -5.40 7.46
CA LYS A 83 -13.62 -5.19 7.46
C LYS A 83 -13.03 -5.58 8.81
N ILE A 84 -11.86 -6.20 8.76
CA ILE A 84 -11.06 -6.56 9.93
C ILE A 84 -9.74 -5.81 9.87
N PHE A 85 -9.19 -5.46 11.03
CA PHE A 85 -7.90 -4.78 11.12
C PHE A 85 -6.82 -5.82 11.35
N LEU A 86 -5.83 -5.88 10.47
CA LEU A 86 -4.71 -6.81 10.53
C LEU A 86 -3.45 -6.05 10.90
N THR A 87 -2.81 -6.45 11.98
CA THR A 87 -1.43 -6.06 12.30
C THR A 87 -0.53 -7.22 11.93
N VAL A 88 0.51 -6.99 11.12
CA VAL A 88 1.45 -8.03 10.69
C VAL A 88 2.89 -7.58 10.88
N PHE A 89 3.72 -8.47 11.43
CA PHE A 89 5.17 -8.32 11.50
C PHE A 89 5.82 -9.44 10.69
N PHE A 90 6.83 -9.11 9.88
CA PHE A 90 7.56 -10.04 9.03
C PHE A 90 9.03 -9.67 8.90
N ASN A 91 9.83 -10.66 8.53
CA ASN A 91 11.25 -10.50 8.20
C ASN A 91 11.53 -11.11 6.82
N SER A 92 12.81 -11.21 6.45
CA SER A 92 13.24 -11.80 5.17
C SER A 92 12.84 -13.27 4.96
N ARG A 93 12.42 -13.99 6.02
CA ARG A 93 12.03 -15.40 5.97
C ARG A 93 10.51 -15.62 5.98
N GLY A 94 9.72 -14.60 6.32
CA GLY A 94 8.27 -14.68 6.34
C GLY A 94 7.62 -13.95 7.51
N VAL A 95 6.36 -14.26 7.74
CA VAL A 95 5.56 -13.69 8.84
C VAL A 95 6.10 -14.18 10.17
N VAL A 96 6.42 -13.23 11.05
CA VAL A 96 6.87 -13.48 12.43
C VAL A 96 5.68 -13.49 13.37
N HIS A 97 4.76 -12.55 13.19
CA HIS A 97 3.56 -12.42 14.00
C HIS A 97 2.43 -11.77 13.18
N HIS A 98 1.19 -12.14 13.47
CA HIS A 98 0.02 -11.45 12.95
C HIS A 98 -1.11 -11.52 13.96
N GLU A 99 -1.92 -10.46 13.98
CA GLU A 99 -3.11 -10.37 14.82
C GLU A 99 -4.26 -9.74 14.03
N PHE A 100 -5.45 -10.34 14.20
CA PHE A 100 -6.70 -9.77 13.70
C PHE A 100 -7.46 -9.15 14.85
N LEU A 101 -7.70 -7.85 14.79
CA LEU A 101 -8.58 -7.21 15.76
C LEU A 101 -10.05 -7.49 15.40
N PRO A 102 -10.89 -7.75 16.42
CA PRO A 102 -12.33 -7.83 16.25
C PRO A 102 -12.87 -6.57 15.58
N GLN A 103 -13.94 -6.73 14.79
CA GLN A 103 -14.60 -5.64 14.10
C GLN A 103 -14.97 -4.51 15.08
N GLY A 104 -14.57 -3.28 14.74
CA GLY A 104 -14.85 -2.09 15.55
C GLY A 104 -13.79 -1.75 16.59
N ARG A 105 -12.72 -2.53 16.74
CA ARG A 105 -11.55 -2.16 17.56
C ARG A 105 -10.44 -1.56 16.70
N MET A 106 -9.71 -0.61 17.27
CA MET A 106 -8.48 -0.05 16.70
C MET A 106 -7.32 -0.32 17.67
N VAL A 107 -6.08 -0.31 17.16
CA VAL A 107 -4.89 -0.36 17.99
C VAL A 107 -4.81 0.93 18.79
N ASN A 108 -4.91 0.79 20.11
CA ASN A 108 -4.73 1.90 21.04
C ASN A 108 -3.33 1.81 21.63
N LYS A 109 -2.75 2.97 21.94
CA LYS A 109 -1.54 3.04 22.77
C LYS A 109 -1.96 2.80 24.22
N GLU A 110 -1.35 1.82 24.90
CA GLU A 110 -1.43 1.72 26.36
C GLU A 110 -0.78 2.93 27.04
#